data_AF-A0A255EF98-F1
#
_entry.id   AF-A0A255EF98-F1
#
_cell.length_a   1.000
_cell.length_b   1.000
_cell.length_c   1.000
_cell.angle_alpha   90.00
_cell.angle_beta   90.00
_cell.angle_gamma   90.00
#
_symmetry.space_group_name_H-M   'P 1'
#
loop_
_entity.id
_entity.type
_entity.pdbx_description
1 polymer ?
#
loop_
_entity_poly.entity_id
_entity_poly.type
_entity_poly.pdbx_seq_one_letter_code
_entity_poly.pdbx_strand_id
1 'polypeptide(L)'
;MTYADDVQTLLGLADSPDPRIRAAVAAGVAELPPDPEVDAALERLLNDDGDTFVLERALVACARTGIRGWRLICANPPAGADAEHQEEHRLAALQYGLRPEWLVRQQGRAALVELASSDPDPGVREEAAALLEWGLLA
;
A
#
# COMPACT_ATOMS: atom_id res chain seq x y z
N MET A 1 -21.62 -20.45 -5.98
CA MET A 1 -20.43 -19.60 -5.84
C MET A 1 -20.12 -19.57 -4.36
N THR A 2 -18.96 -20.08 -3.98
CA THR A 2 -18.50 -20.14 -2.60
C THR A 2 -17.70 -18.90 -2.26
N TYR A 3 -17.55 -18.57 -0.98
CA TYR A 3 -16.70 -17.46 -0.53
C TYR A 3 -15.26 -17.55 -1.09
N ALA A 4 -14.74 -18.77 -1.25
CA ALA A 4 -13.43 -18.99 -1.85
C ALA A 4 -13.40 -18.63 -3.35
N ASP A 5 -14.47 -18.92 -4.10
CA ASP A 5 -14.56 -18.55 -5.52
C ASP A 5 -14.58 -17.02 -5.68
N ASP A 6 -15.25 -16.31 -4.76
CA ASP A 6 -15.34 -14.85 -4.77
C ASP A 6 -13.98 -14.20 -4.46
N VAL A 7 -13.24 -14.74 -3.48
CA VAL A 7 -11.88 -14.29 -3.15
C VAL A 7 -10.95 -14.47 -4.35
N GLN A 8 -10.93 -15.66 -4.96
CA GLN A 8 -10.08 -15.93 -6.12
C GLN A 8 -10.45 -15.06 -7.32
N THR A 9 -11.74 -14.82 -7.53
CA THR A 9 -12.21 -13.90 -8.57
C THR A 9 -11.69 -12.48 -8.32
N LEU A 10 -11.79 -11.98 -7.09
CA LEU A 10 -11.30 -10.65 -6.74
C LEU A 10 -9.78 -10.52 -6.92
N LEU A 11 -9.00 -11.52 -6.47
CA LEU A 11 -7.54 -11.53 -6.61
C LEU A 11 -7.11 -11.59 -8.08
N GLY A 12 -7.84 -12.34 -8.92
CA GLY A 12 -7.59 -12.41 -10.37
C GLY A 12 -7.86 -11.08 -11.10
N LEU A 13 -8.68 -10.20 -10.53
CA LEU A 13 -8.95 -8.87 -11.13
C LEU A 13 -7.86 -7.84 -10.84
N ALA A 14 -6.89 -8.14 -9.96
CA ALA A 14 -5.76 -7.26 -9.69
C ALA A 14 -4.88 -7.03 -10.94
N ASP A 15 -4.91 -7.95 -11.91
CA ASP A 15 -4.17 -7.85 -13.17
C ASP A 15 -5.08 -7.39 -14.34
N SER A 16 -6.24 -6.82 -14.03
CA SER A 16 -7.19 -6.35 -15.06
C SER A 16 -6.54 -5.29 -15.96
N PRO A 17 -6.79 -5.31 -17.28
CA PRO A 17 -6.31 -4.25 -18.18
C PRO A 17 -6.98 -2.89 -17.89
N ASP A 18 -8.12 -2.86 -17.19
CA ASP A 18 -8.79 -1.62 -16.79
C ASP A 18 -8.26 -1.12 -15.44
N PRO A 19 -7.56 0.03 -15.37
CA PRO A 19 -7.06 0.58 -14.11
C PRO A 19 -8.17 0.91 -13.11
N ARG A 20 -9.41 1.17 -13.57
CA ARG A 20 -10.55 1.38 -12.65
C ARG A 20 -10.91 0.10 -11.91
N ILE A 21 -10.78 -1.05 -12.57
CA ILE A 21 -10.99 -2.36 -11.94
C ILE A 21 -9.89 -2.60 -10.92
N ARG A 22 -8.62 -2.42 -11.29
CA ARG A 22 -7.48 -2.59 -10.36
C ARG A 22 -7.59 -1.69 -9.13
N ALA A 23 -7.97 -0.43 -9.32
CA ALA A 23 -8.22 0.53 -8.24
C ALA A 23 -9.38 0.11 -7.32
N ALA A 24 -10.45 -0.50 -7.86
CA ALA A 24 -11.55 -1.04 -7.06
C ALA A 24 -11.13 -2.31 -6.30
N VAL A 25 -10.31 -3.16 -6.94
CA VAL A 25 -9.76 -4.38 -6.34
C VAL A 25 -8.89 -4.04 -5.14
N ALA A 26 -8.06 -2.99 -5.20
CA ALA A 26 -7.28 -2.53 -4.05
C ALA A 26 -8.12 -2.36 -2.78
N ALA A 27 -9.26 -1.68 -2.88
CA ALA A 27 -10.17 -1.48 -1.75
C ALA A 27 -10.81 -2.79 -1.28
N GLY A 28 -11.23 -3.67 -2.20
CA GLY A 28 -11.84 -4.95 -1.86
C GLY A 28 -10.87 -5.94 -1.21
N VAL A 29 -9.64 -6.01 -1.73
CA VAL A 29 -8.59 -6.93 -1.25
C VAL A 29 -8.14 -6.55 0.17
N ALA A 30 -8.08 -5.26 0.50
CA ALA A 30 -7.73 -4.83 1.86
C ALA A 30 -8.77 -5.20 2.94
N GLU A 31 -10.01 -5.48 2.56
CA GLU A 31 -11.06 -5.96 3.48
C GLU A 31 -11.01 -7.48 3.69
N LEU A 32 -10.19 -8.20 2.90
CA LEU A 32 -10.01 -9.62 3.08
C LEU A 32 -9.13 -9.91 4.31
N PRO A 33 -9.34 -11.06 4.98
CA PRO A 33 -8.45 -11.51 6.04
C PRO A 33 -7.00 -11.60 5.55
N PRO A 34 -6.00 -11.40 6.44
CA PRO A 34 -4.59 -11.57 6.09
C PRO A 34 -4.32 -12.96 5.52
N ASP A 35 -3.77 -13.00 4.32
CA ASP A 35 -3.41 -14.21 3.58
C ASP A 35 -2.26 -13.87 2.58
N PRO A 36 -1.32 -14.80 2.31
CA PRO A 36 -0.22 -14.54 1.39
C PRO A 36 -0.65 -14.12 -0.03
N GLU A 37 -1.79 -14.62 -0.52
CA GLU A 37 -2.29 -14.25 -1.85
C GLU A 37 -2.89 -12.83 -1.85
N VAL A 38 -3.50 -12.43 -0.73
CA VAL A 38 -3.98 -11.06 -0.48
C VAL A 38 -2.79 -10.09 -0.41
N ASP A 39 -1.73 -10.45 0.32
CA ASP A 39 -0.48 -9.68 0.36
C ASP A 39 0.11 -9.52 -1.05
N ALA A 40 0.27 -10.62 -1.78
CA ALA A 40 0.80 -10.59 -3.14
C ALA A 40 -0.06 -9.77 -4.12
N ALA A 41 -1.38 -9.71 -3.92
CA ALA A 41 -2.25 -8.83 -4.71
C ALA A 41 -2.07 -7.35 -4.36
N LEU A 42 -1.96 -7.00 -3.08
CA LEU A 42 -1.68 -5.64 -2.66
C LEU A 42 -0.29 -5.17 -3.11
N GLU A 43 0.72 -6.03 -3.05
CA GLU A 43 2.08 -5.75 -3.56
C GLU A 43 2.07 -5.43 -5.05
N ARG A 44 1.37 -6.24 -5.87
CA ARG A 44 1.21 -5.96 -7.30
C ARG A 44 0.57 -4.59 -7.55
N LEU A 45 -0.48 -4.25 -6.81
CA LEU A 45 -1.17 -2.96 -6.93
C LEU A 45 -0.34 -1.78 -6.43
N LEU A 46 0.53 -1.98 -5.43
CA LEU A 46 1.50 -0.98 -4.95
C LEU A 46 2.63 -0.71 -5.95
N ASN A 47 2.87 -1.63 -6.88
CA ASN A 47 3.86 -1.52 -7.94
C ASN A 47 3.21 -1.32 -9.32
N ASP A 48 1.97 -0.81 -9.35
CA ASP A 48 1.29 -0.47 -10.61
C ASP A 48 1.96 0.76 -11.24
N ASP A 49 2.88 0.51 -12.16
CA ASP A 49 3.65 1.52 -12.89
C ASP A 49 2.83 2.22 -13.99
N GLY A 50 1.64 1.71 -14.29
CA GLY A 50 0.78 2.19 -15.36
C GLY A 50 -0.22 3.27 -14.96
N ASP A 51 -0.58 3.41 -13.68
CA ASP A 51 -1.63 4.34 -13.27
C ASP A 51 -1.51 4.83 -11.81
N THR A 52 -1.29 6.14 -11.64
CA THR A 52 -1.19 6.81 -10.32
C THR A 52 -2.46 6.67 -9.48
N PHE A 53 -3.64 6.56 -10.10
CA PHE A 53 -4.88 6.34 -9.38
C PHE A 53 -4.92 4.96 -8.73
N VAL A 54 -4.37 3.93 -9.38
CA VAL A 54 -4.28 2.59 -8.80
C VAL A 54 -3.34 2.61 -7.59
N LEU A 55 -2.17 3.24 -7.73
CA LEU A 55 -1.22 3.41 -6.64
C LEU A 55 -1.82 4.14 -5.44
N GLU A 56 -2.53 5.26 -5.65
CA GLU A 56 -3.22 5.99 -4.59
C GLU A 56 -4.22 5.09 -3.84
N ARG A 57 -5.05 4.36 -4.57
CA ARG A 57 -6.04 3.46 -3.97
C ARG A 57 -5.39 2.30 -3.23
N ALA A 58 -4.30 1.74 -3.75
CA ALA A 58 -3.53 0.68 -3.11
C ALA A 58 -2.90 1.14 -1.79
N LEU A 59 -2.28 2.33 -1.78
CA LEU A 59 -1.67 2.92 -0.58
C LEU A 59 -2.71 3.16 0.52
N VAL A 60 -3.86 3.76 0.18
CA VAL A 60 -4.96 3.99 1.13
C VAL A 60 -5.51 2.67 1.67
N ALA A 61 -5.72 1.70 0.78
CA ALA A 61 -6.24 0.39 1.15
C ALA A 61 -5.28 -0.33 2.11
N CYS A 62 -3.98 -0.36 1.79
CA CYS A 62 -2.95 -0.91 2.67
C CYS A 62 -2.94 -0.20 4.02
N ALA A 63 -2.88 1.13 4.04
CA ALA A 63 -2.78 1.91 5.28
C ALA A 63 -3.93 1.63 6.27
N ARG A 64 -5.13 1.26 5.77
CA ARG A 64 -6.29 0.87 6.60
C ARG A 64 -6.16 -0.49 7.26
N THR A 65 -5.27 -1.35 6.77
CA THR A 65 -5.01 -2.67 7.37
C THR A 65 -4.01 -2.63 8.55
N GLY A 66 -3.68 -1.42 9.03
CA GLY A 66 -2.79 -1.22 10.18
C GLY A 66 -1.34 -1.56 9.87
N ILE A 67 -0.59 -2.02 10.88
CA ILE A 67 0.85 -2.24 10.77
C ILE A 67 1.24 -3.19 9.63
N ARG A 68 0.40 -4.19 9.32
CA ARG A 68 0.59 -5.08 8.17
C ARG A 68 0.68 -4.30 6.86
N GLY A 69 -0.29 -3.43 6.57
CA GLY A 69 -0.28 -2.69 5.33
C GLY A 69 0.78 -1.60 5.29
N TRP A 70 1.09 -0.96 6.42
CA TRP A 70 2.24 -0.04 6.50
C TRP A 70 3.55 -0.76 6.24
N ARG A 71 3.69 -2.03 6.67
CA ARG A 71 4.83 -2.88 6.32
C ARG A 71 4.88 -3.17 4.83
N LEU A 72 3.75 -3.50 4.19
CA LEU A 72 3.70 -3.69 2.73
C LEU A 72 4.10 -2.42 1.97
N ILE A 73 3.66 -1.25 2.44
CA ILE A 73 4.07 0.04 1.88
C ILE A 73 5.59 0.18 2.01
N CYS A 74 6.17 -0.06 3.18
CA CYS A 74 7.61 0.09 3.38
C CYS A 74 8.44 -0.97 2.61
N ALA A 75 7.89 -2.17 2.40
CA ALA A 75 8.56 -3.25 1.68
C ALA A 75 8.53 -3.09 0.14
N ASN A 76 7.72 -2.15 -0.36
CA ASN A 76 7.59 -1.86 -1.79
C ASN A 76 7.93 -0.40 -2.09
N PRO A 77 9.18 0.03 -1.85
CA PRO A 77 9.62 1.36 -2.26
C PRO A 77 9.78 1.42 -3.79
N PRO A 78 9.73 2.64 -4.36
CA PRO A 78 10.10 2.90 -5.76
C PRO A 78 11.43 2.25 -6.15
N ALA A 79 11.50 1.65 -7.35
CA ALA A 79 12.71 0.95 -7.80
C ALA A 79 12.92 1.05 -9.32
N GLY A 80 14.19 1.03 -9.74
CA GLY A 80 14.60 1.06 -11.15
C GLY A 80 15.06 2.43 -11.66
N ALA A 81 15.13 2.59 -12.98
CA ALA A 81 15.67 3.80 -13.61
C ALA A 81 14.81 5.06 -13.36
N ASP A 82 13.52 4.87 -13.08
CA ASP A 82 12.54 5.94 -12.85
C ASP A 82 12.19 6.10 -11.35
N ALA A 83 13.01 5.56 -10.45
CA ALA A 83 12.72 5.51 -9.01
C ALA A 83 12.42 6.89 -8.41
N GLU A 84 13.15 7.94 -8.82
CA GLU A 84 12.92 9.32 -8.34
C GLU A 84 11.51 9.81 -8.71
N HIS A 85 11.09 9.56 -9.96
CA HIS A 85 9.75 9.95 -10.42
C HIS A 85 8.65 9.14 -9.73
N GLN A 86 8.88 7.84 -9.55
CA GLN A 86 7.98 6.95 -8.81
C GLN A 86 7.88 7.34 -7.33
N GLU A 87 8.98 7.81 -6.72
CA GLU A 87 9.04 8.31 -5.35
C GLU A 87 8.20 9.57 -5.19
N GLU A 88 8.40 10.57 -6.05
CA GLU A 88 7.57 11.78 -6.07
C GLU A 88 6.08 11.43 -6.22
N HIS A 89 5.75 10.50 -7.11
CA HIS A 89 4.38 10.03 -7.35
C HIS A 89 3.78 9.31 -6.14
N ARG A 90 4.54 8.41 -5.52
CA ARG A 90 4.13 7.68 -4.32
C ARG A 90 3.85 8.63 -3.18
N LEU A 91 4.67 9.66 -3.01
CA LEU A 91 4.54 10.63 -1.93
C LEU A 91 3.37 11.57 -2.16
N ALA A 92 3.13 11.99 -3.41
CA ALA A 92 1.90 12.68 -3.78
C ALA A 92 0.67 11.81 -3.46
N ALA A 93 0.67 10.54 -3.87
CA ALA A 93 -0.43 9.60 -3.62
C ALA A 93 -0.68 9.37 -2.12
N LEU A 94 0.37 9.19 -1.32
CA LEU A 94 0.31 9.13 0.13
C LEU A 94 -0.29 10.43 0.72
N GLN A 95 0.14 11.59 0.22
CA GLN A 95 -0.32 12.89 0.72
C GLN A 95 -1.78 13.19 0.35
N TYR A 96 -2.24 12.78 -0.84
CA TYR A 96 -3.62 12.97 -1.28
C TYR A 96 -4.56 11.94 -0.65
N GLY A 97 -4.15 10.68 -0.65
CA GLY A 97 -4.97 9.58 -0.15
C GLY A 97 -5.16 9.59 1.37
N LEU A 98 -4.13 9.97 2.14
CA LEU A 98 -4.16 9.87 3.61
C LEU A 98 -4.53 11.18 4.31
N ARG A 99 -4.47 12.33 3.62
CA ARG A 99 -4.88 13.62 4.20
C ARG A 99 -6.31 13.64 4.78
N PRO A 100 -7.35 13.06 4.15
CA PRO A 100 -8.70 13.13 4.71
C PRO A 100 -8.93 12.21 5.93
N GLU A 101 -8.05 11.25 6.21
CA GLU A 101 -8.31 10.17 7.17
C GLU A 101 -7.44 10.30 8.44
N TRP A 102 -7.86 11.14 9.39
CA TRP A 102 -7.12 11.38 10.65
C TRP A 102 -6.75 10.08 11.39
N LEU A 103 -7.66 9.10 11.44
CA LEU A 103 -7.42 7.84 12.13
C LEU A 103 -6.30 7.02 11.46
N VAL A 104 -6.31 6.96 10.12
CA VAL A 104 -5.26 6.29 9.35
C VAL A 104 -3.92 6.99 9.55
N ARG A 105 -3.91 8.33 9.70
CA ARG A 105 -2.68 9.08 10.01
C ARG A 105 -2.12 8.77 11.40
N GLN A 106 -2.96 8.71 12.42
CA GLN A 106 -2.53 8.36 13.78
C GLN A 106 -2.01 6.93 13.87
N GLN A 107 -2.77 5.97 13.31
CA GLN A 107 -2.36 4.56 13.27
C GLN A 107 -1.10 4.35 12.44
N GLY A 108 -1.00 5.03 11.30
CA GLY A 108 0.17 4.97 10.44
C GLY A 108 1.42 5.48 11.12
N ARG A 109 1.34 6.59 11.86
CA ARG A 109 2.50 7.11 12.58
C ARG A 109 3.01 6.13 13.62
N ALA A 110 2.09 5.52 14.39
CA ALA A 110 2.45 4.50 15.37
C ALA A 110 3.08 3.27 14.69
N ALA A 111 2.49 2.79 13.59
CA ALA A 111 3.01 1.66 12.82
C ALA A 111 4.41 1.94 12.26
N LEU A 112 4.65 3.11 11.66
CA LEU A 112 5.96 3.48 11.12
C LEU A 112 7.04 3.57 12.22
N VAL A 113 6.70 4.09 13.41
CA VAL A 113 7.64 4.11 14.55
C VAL A 113 8.01 2.68 14.98
N GLU A 114 7.03 1.79 15.05
CA GLU A 114 7.27 0.38 15.37
C GLU A 114 8.15 -0.28 14.30
N LEU A 115 7.78 -0.16 13.03
CA LEU A 115 8.51 -0.74 11.90
C LEU A 115 9.96 -0.26 11.85
N ALA A 116 10.20 1.07 11.93
CA ALA A 116 11.54 1.65 11.95
C ALA A 116 12.43 1.12 13.09
N SER A 117 11.82 0.71 14.20
CA SER A 117 12.54 0.27 15.40
C SER A 117 12.83 -1.23 15.41
N SER A 118 11.91 -2.07 14.90
CA SER A 118 11.94 -3.51 15.18
C SER A 118 11.61 -4.42 14.00
N ASP A 119 11.27 -3.92 12.80
CA ASP A 119 11.01 -4.82 11.67
C ASP A 119 12.26 -5.66 11.36
N PRO A 120 12.14 -6.97 11.11
CA PRO A 120 13.30 -7.80 10.76
C PRO A 120 13.99 -7.36 9.47
N ASP A 121 13.28 -6.76 8.53
CA ASP A 121 13.82 -6.31 7.25
C ASP A 121 14.46 -4.91 7.38
N PRO A 122 15.78 -4.75 7.14
CA PRO A 122 16.43 -3.44 7.17
C PRO A 122 15.84 -2.43 6.19
N GLY A 123 15.42 -2.87 5.01
CA GLY A 123 14.83 -1.97 4.00
C GLY A 123 13.49 -1.40 4.48
N VAL A 124 12.67 -2.22 5.14
CA VAL A 124 11.43 -1.75 5.79
C VAL A 124 11.72 -0.74 6.88
N ARG A 125 12.77 -0.95 7.68
CA ARG A 125 13.14 0.00 8.74
C ARG A 125 13.57 1.35 8.18
N GLU A 126 14.39 1.34 7.14
CA GLU A 126 14.90 2.54 6.46
C GLU A 126 13.77 3.33 5.82
N GLU A 127 12.89 2.68 5.07
CA GLU A 127 11.75 3.31 4.41
C GLU A 127 10.75 3.87 5.45
N ALA A 128 10.50 3.14 6.54
CA ALA A 128 9.63 3.62 7.61
C ALA A 128 10.19 4.89 8.29
N ALA A 129 11.50 4.97 8.48
CA ALA A 129 12.16 6.16 9.00
C ALA A 129 12.05 7.34 8.01
N ALA A 130 12.26 7.10 6.72
CA ALA A 130 12.12 8.12 5.69
C ALA A 130 10.69 8.71 5.67
N LEU A 131 9.66 7.86 5.68
CA LEU A 131 8.26 8.31 5.71
C LEU A 131 7.90 9.13 6.96
N LEU A 132 8.54 8.84 8.11
CA LEU A 132 8.40 9.65 9.33
C LEU A 132 9.04 11.04 9.19
N GLU A 133 10.24 11.11 8.62
CA GLU A 133 10.98 12.37 8.41
C GLU A 133 10.27 13.31 7.45
N TRP A 134 9.60 12.76 6.43
CA TRP A 134 8.80 13.52 5.48
C TRP A 134 7.58 14.21 6.09
N GLY A 135 7.22 13.87 7.34
CA GLY A 135 6.10 14.50 8.03
C GLY A 135 4.74 14.23 7.39
N LEU A 136 4.64 13.17 6.60
CA LEU A 136 3.42 12.76 5.89
C LEU A 136 2.19 12.65 6.83
N LEU A 137 2.45 12.25 8.08
CA LEU A 137 1.44 11.99 9.11
C LEU A 137 1.48 13.00 10.27
N ALA A 138 2.10 14.17 10.05
CA ALA A 138 2.14 15.27 11.01
C ALA A 138 0.80 16.03 11.13
#